data_AF-A0AAD3CVY6-F1
#
_entry.id   AF-A0AAD3CVY6-F1
#
_cell.length_a   1.000
_cell.length_b   1.000
_cell.length_c   1.000
_cell.angle_alpha   90.00
_cell.angle_beta   90.00
_cell.angle_gamma   90.00
#
_symmetry.space_group_name_H-M   'P 1'
#
loop_
_entity.id
_entity.type
_entity.pdbx_description
1 polymer ?
#
loop_
_entity_poly.entity_id
_entity_poly.type
_entity_poly.pdbx_seq_one_letter_code
_entity_poly.pdbx_strand_id
1 'polypeptide(L)'
;MGNLLGKEKPLKEVLRENKRMITRAVRELDRERASLEREEKRLTVDIKKAAKEQQMNAVKIMAKDLVRTRAHVTKFIEMRSHLQSCALKLQTVKSHHAMGEAMRNTTKAMMSMNKAVNAPAISKMMAEFERENLKSEMMQEIMGEMLDDAMEEPGDEEETEQIVAQVLDEIGISFNEELPVGPALGAGTQVSSGPQKVATSIGASGGGSGGTSGGSNTGGGGGGDSTLDDLEARLNNLNK
;
A
#
# COMPACT_ATOMS: atom_id res chain seq x y z
N MET A 1 -32.69 27.54 -29.57
CA MET A 1 -33.72 27.31 -28.54
C MET A 1 -33.55 25.90 -27.99
N GLY A 2 -33.57 25.75 -26.66
CA GLY A 2 -33.97 24.50 -25.99
C GLY A 2 -32.87 23.50 -25.64
N ASN A 3 -32.24 23.70 -24.48
CA ASN A 3 -31.94 22.64 -23.51
C ASN A 3 -31.68 23.25 -22.11
N LEU A 4 -32.50 24.25 -21.73
CA LEU A 4 -32.39 24.97 -20.46
C LEU A 4 -33.18 24.35 -19.29
N LEU A 5 -33.63 23.10 -19.43
CA LEU A 5 -34.41 22.39 -18.41
C LEU A 5 -33.88 20.95 -18.21
N GLY A 6 -32.56 20.82 -18.04
CA GLY A 6 -31.97 19.57 -17.59
C GLY A 6 -32.37 19.31 -16.15
N LYS A 7 -33.26 18.33 -15.91
CA LYS A 7 -33.60 17.88 -14.55
C LYS A 7 -32.30 17.58 -13.81
N GLU A 8 -32.15 18.11 -12.60
CA GLU A 8 -31.04 17.77 -11.72
C GLU A 8 -30.92 16.25 -11.63
N LYS A 9 -29.71 15.72 -11.89
CA LYS A 9 -29.46 14.28 -11.82
C LYS A 9 -29.88 13.79 -10.43
N PRO A 10 -30.64 12.70 -10.31
CA PRO A 10 -31.03 12.18 -9.00
C PRO A 10 -29.78 11.86 -8.18
N LEU A 11 -29.81 12.12 -6.87
CA LEU A 11 -28.64 11.96 -5.99
C LEU A 11 -27.97 10.58 -6.14
N LYS A 12 -28.77 9.53 -6.30
CA LYS A 12 -28.29 8.16 -6.55
C LYS A 12 -27.42 8.03 -7.82
N GLU A 13 -27.74 8.76 -8.87
CA GLU A 13 -26.98 8.78 -10.13
C GLU A 13 -25.68 9.58 -9.96
N VAL A 14 -25.74 10.74 -9.31
CA VAL A 14 -24.56 11.56 -8.98
C VAL A 14 -23.57 10.77 -8.10
N LEU A 15 -24.05 10.09 -7.06
CA LEU A 15 -23.23 9.22 -6.20
C LEU A 15 -22.57 8.08 -7.01
N ARG A 16 -23.28 7.52 -8.01
CA ARG A 16 -22.73 6.45 -8.85
C ARG A 16 -21.68 6.97 -9.83
N GLU A 17 -21.90 8.14 -10.41
CA GLU A 17 -20.96 8.82 -11.30
C GLU A 17 -19.68 9.21 -10.56
N ASN A 18 -19.81 9.86 -9.41
CA ASN A 18 -18.68 10.23 -8.55
C ASN A 18 -17.86 9.02 -8.11
N LYS A 19 -18.51 7.91 -7.71
CA LYS A 19 -17.80 6.66 -7.38
C LYS A 19 -16.96 6.15 -8.55
N ARG A 20 -17.51 6.21 -9.77
CA ARG A 20 -16.79 5.80 -10.99
C ARG A 20 -15.62 6.72 -11.30
N MET A 21 -15.79 8.03 -11.14
CA MET A 21 -14.72 9.02 -11.32
C MET A 21 -13.59 8.78 -10.33
N ILE A 22 -13.89 8.61 -9.04
CA ILE A 22 -12.90 8.30 -8.00
C ILE A 22 -12.15 6.99 -8.34
N THR A 23 -12.87 5.95 -8.75
CA THR A 23 -12.23 4.67 -9.13
C THR A 23 -11.31 4.81 -10.34
N ARG A 24 -11.64 5.67 -11.31
CA ARG A 24 -10.77 5.96 -12.45
C ARG A 24 -9.53 6.73 -12.02
N ALA A 25 -9.71 7.77 -11.22
CA ALA A 25 -8.62 8.58 -10.68
C ALA A 25 -7.63 7.72 -9.86
N VAL A 26 -8.12 6.82 -8.99
CA VAL A 26 -7.25 5.89 -8.24
C VAL A 26 -6.38 5.04 -9.18
N ARG A 27 -6.94 4.52 -10.29
CA ARG A 27 -6.17 3.74 -11.28
C ARG A 27 -5.18 4.58 -12.07
N GLU A 28 -5.45 5.87 -12.24
CA GLU A 28 -4.55 6.82 -12.87
C GLU A 28 -3.38 7.12 -11.95
N LEU A 29 -3.63 7.43 -10.67
CA LEU A 29 -2.60 7.59 -9.65
C LEU A 29 -1.72 6.34 -9.51
N ASP A 30 -2.31 5.13 -9.51
CA ASP A 30 -1.53 3.88 -9.45
C ASP A 30 -0.61 3.71 -10.68
N ARG A 31 -1.03 4.19 -11.86
CA ARG A 31 -0.23 4.14 -13.10
C ARG A 31 0.89 5.16 -13.08
N GLU A 32 0.61 6.38 -12.63
CA GLU A 32 1.61 7.45 -12.48
C GLU A 32 2.66 7.07 -11.44
N ARG A 33 2.23 6.55 -10.28
CA ARG A 33 3.12 5.99 -9.26
C ARG A 33 4.05 4.93 -9.85
N ALA A 34 3.51 3.96 -10.59
CA ALA A 34 4.32 2.93 -11.23
C ALA A 34 5.29 3.51 -12.29
N SER A 35 4.96 4.63 -12.92
CA SER A 35 5.87 5.34 -13.82
C SER A 35 7.03 5.96 -13.06
N LEU A 36 6.74 6.67 -11.96
CA LEU A 36 7.75 7.29 -11.09
C LEU A 36 8.66 6.24 -10.45
N GLU A 37 8.14 5.09 -10.03
CA GLU A 37 8.97 3.99 -9.50
C GLU A 37 9.95 3.42 -10.55
N ARG A 38 9.59 3.45 -11.85
CA ARG A 38 10.53 3.07 -12.92
C ARG A 38 11.58 4.15 -13.15
N GLU A 39 11.18 5.41 -13.09
CA GLU A 39 12.10 6.54 -13.19
C GLU A 39 13.09 6.57 -12.02
N GLU A 40 12.64 6.31 -10.79
CA GLU A 40 13.50 6.16 -9.61
C GLU A 40 14.57 5.09 -9.82
N LYS A 41 14.18 3.92 -10.33
CA LYS A 41 15.13 2.83 -10.65
C LYS A 41 16.12 3.25 -11.73
N ARG A 42 15.67 3.98 -12.75
CA ARG A 42 16.55 4.50 -13.81
C ARG A 42 17.55 5.52 -13.25
N LEU A 43 17.07 6.50 -12.48
CA LEU A 43 17.92 7.50 -11.81
C LEU A 43 18.96 6.83 -10.91
N THR A 44 18.58 5.78 -10.19
CA THR A 44 19.52 5.00 -9.37
C THR A 44 20.67 4.41 -10.20
N VAL A 45 20.38 3.88 -11.39
CA VAL A 45 21.41 3.35 -12.31
C VAL A 45 22.27 4.47 -12.90
N ASP A 46 21.65 5.58 -13.28
CA ASP A 46 22.35 6.73 -13.88
C ASP A 46 23.27 7.41 -12.84
N ILE A 47 22.84 7.55 -11.59
CA ILE A 47 23.67 8.02 -10.46
C ILE A 47 24.85 7.07 -10.25
N LYS A 48 24.62 5.75 -10.26
CA LYS A 48 25.71 4.76 -10.15
C LYS A 48 26.77 4.93 -11.21
N LYS A 49 26.34 5.14 -12.46
CA LYS A 49 27.26 5.33 -13.58
C LYS A 49 28.03 6.64 -13.46
N ALA A 50 27.35 7.75 -13.19
CA ALA A 50 27.98 9.07 -13.07
C ALA A 50 28.94 9.17 -11.87
N ALA A 51 28.65 8.46 -10.78
CA ALA A 51 29.54 8.39 -9.62
C ALA A 51 30.85 7.65 -9.95
N LYS A 52 30.78 6.54 -10.70
CA LYS A 52 31.98 5.81 -11.18
C LYS A 52 32.82 6.65 -12.14
N GLU A 53 32.18 7.48 -12.97
CA GLU A 53 32.85 8.42 -13.87
C GLU A 53 33.38 9.67 -13.15
N GLN A 54 33.27 9.75 -11.82
CA GLN A 54 33.69 10.88 -10.97
C GLN A 54 33.03 12.22 -11.31
N GLN A 55 31.85 12.20 -11.94
CA GLN A 55 31.10 13.41 -12.32
C GLN A 55 30.23 13.93 -11.17
N MET A 56 30.85 14.48 -10.12
CA MET A 56 30.17 14.85 -8.88
C MET A 56 29.09 15.93 -9.03
N ASN A 57 29.27 16.88 -9.96
CA ASN A 57 28.24 17.88 -10.25
C ASN A 57 26.97 17.24 -10.84
N ALA A 58 27.13 16.25 -11.72
CA ALA A 58 26.01 15.52 -12.32
C ALA A 58 25.31 14.63 -11.28
N VAL A 59 26.09 13.97 -10.42
CA VAL A 59 25.57 13.19 -9.28
C VAL A 59 24.76 14.06 -8.33
N LYS A 60 25.21 15.28 -8.00
CA LYS A 60 24.49 16.22 -7.12
C LYS A 60 23.12 16.59 -7.69
N ILE A 61 23.01 16.81 -8.99
CA ILE A 61 21.72 17.12 -9.65
C ILE A 61 20.82 15.88 -9.65
N MET A 62 21.34 14.74 -10.11
CA MET A 62 20.55 13.50 -10.19
C MET A 62 20.08 12.98 -8.82
N ALA A 63 20.88 13.18 -7.76
CA ALA A 63 20.48 12.83 -6.40
C ALA A 63 19.31 13.70 -5.90
N LYS A 64 19.30 15.00 -6.22
CA LYS A 64 18.14 15.88 -5.91
C LYS A 64 16.89 15.41 -6.65
N ASP A 65 17.03 15.01 -7.91
CA ASP A 65 15.91 14.47 -8.69
C ASP A 65 15.41 13.15 -8.12
N LEU A 66 16.30 12.25 -7.69
CA LEU A 66 15.92 11.00 -7.03
C LEU A 66 15.09 11.24 -5.75
N VAL A 67 15.52 12.17 -4.90
CA VAL A 67 14.78 12.53 -3.67
C VAL A 67 13.41 13.13 -4.02
N ARG A 68 13.33 14.02 -5.01
CA ARG A 68 12.04 14.55 -5.48
C ARG A 68 11.13 13.45 -6.01
N THR A 69 11.64 12.53 -6.84
CA THR A 69 10.86 11.40 -7.37
C THR A 69 10.33 10.53 -6.23
N ARG A 70 11.14 10.22 -5.22
CA ARG A 70 10.70 9.47 -4.02
C ARG A 70 9.63 10.22 -3.24
N ALA A 71 9.80 11.52 -3.01
CA ALA A 71 8.79 12.35 -2.36
C ALA A 71 7.47 12.35 -3.14
N HIS A 72 7.52 12.44 -4.47
CA HIS A 72 6.34 12.31 -5.32
C HIS A 72 5.70 10.93 -5.21
N VAL A 73 6.46 9.84 -5.23
CA VAL A 73 5.92 8.47 -5.01
C VAL A 73 5.15 8.39 -3.69
N THR A 74 5.69 8.93 -2.60
CA THR A 74 5.00 9.01 -1.30
C THR A 74 3.74 9.86 -1.39
N LYS A 75 3.81 11.04 -2.04
CA LYS A 75 2.64 11.91 -2.24
C LYS A 75 1.52 11.23 -3.03
N PHE A 76 1.86 10.43 -4.04
CA PHE A 76 0.89 9.64 -4.80
C PHE A 76 0.21 8.56 -3.94
N ILE A 77 0.93 7.96 -2.99
CA ILE A 77 0.37 7.00 -2.02
C ILE A 77 -0.63 7.71 -1.09
N GLU A 78 -0.27 8.90 -0.59
CA GLU A 78 -1.17 9.73 0.23
C GLU A 78 -2.43 10.13 -0.54
N MET A 79 -2.28 10.67 -1.76
CA MET A 79 -3.41 11.07 -2.61
C MET A 79 -4.34 9.90 -2.91
N ARG A 80 -3.79 8.70 -3.17
CA ARG A 80 -4.59 7.48 -3.32
C ARG A 80 -5.40 7.19 -2.05
N SER A 81 -4.77 7.27 -0.88
CA SER A 81 -5.44 7.06 0.40
C SER A 81 -6.57 8.06 0.63
N HIS A 82 -6.36 9.34 0.30
CA HIS A 82 -7.40 10.36 0.36
C HIS A 82 -8.57 10.06 -0.57
N LEU A 83 -8.32 9.65 -1.82
CA LEU A 83 -9.38 9.24 -2.75
C LEU A 83 -10.14 7.99 -2.24
N GLN A 84 -9.46 7.04 -1.62
CA GLN A 84 -10.10 5.89 -0.99
C GLN A 84 -10.98 6.31 0.19
N SER A 85 -10.52 7.24 1.03
CA SER A 85 -11.32 7.84 2.10
C SER A 85 -12.57 8.54 1.55
N CYS A 86 -12.43 9.33 0.48
CA CYS A 86 -13.56 9.94 -0.22
C CYS A 86 -14.54 8.90 -0.78
N ALA A 87 -14.05 7.78 -1.32
CA ALA A 87 -14.91 6.69 -1.79
C ALA A 87 -15.71 6.03 -0.64
N LEU A 88 -15.10 5.88 0.53
CA LEU A 88 -15.77 5.37 1.74
C LEU A 88 -16.81 6.36 2.25
N LYS A 89 -16.47 7.65 2.36
CA LYS A 89 -17.44 8.71 2.71
C LYS A 89 -18.63 8.72 1.75
N LEU A 90 -18.38 8.59 0.44
CA LEU A 90 -19.43 8.51 -0.57
C LEU A 90 -20.33 7.26 -0.40
N GLN A 91 -19.74 6.13 0.01
CA GLN A 91 -20.48 4.92 0.34
C GLN A 91 -21.38 5.13 1.57
N THR A 92 -20.88 5.82 2.59
CA THR A 92 -21.66 6.21 3.78
C THR A 92 -22.85 7.09 3.37
N VAL A 93 -22.63 8.13 2.57
CA VAL A 93 -23.71 8.99 2.03
C VAL A 93 -24.76 8.19 1.26
N LYS A 94 -24.35 7.20 0.46
CA LYS A 94 -25.28 6.32 -0.25
C LYS A 94 -26.15 5.50 0.72
N SER A 95 -25.56 4.96 1.78
CA SER A 95 -26.30 4.20 2.80
C SER A 95 -27.26 5.10 3.57
N HIS A 96 -26.84 6.31 3.95
CA HIS A 96 -27.73 7.30 4.59
C HIS A 96 -28.88 7.70 3.67
N HIS A 97 -28.63 7.91 2.37
CA HIS A 97 -29.70 8.19 1.43
C HIS A 97 -30.72 7.04 1.36
N ALA A 98 -30.26 5.79 1.28
CA ALA A 98 -31.14 4.63 1.25
C ALA A 98 -31.95 4.49 2.56
N MET A 99 -31.32 4.76 3.71
CA MET A 99 -31.99 4.78 5.02
C MET A 99 -33.04 5.90 5.08
N GLY A 100 -32.72 7.11 4.63
CA GLY A 100 -33.66 8.23 4.56
C GLY A 100 -34.81 7.97 3.59
N GLU A 101 -34.58 7.30 2.46
CA GLU A 101 -35.62 6.88 1.52
C GLU A 101 -36.54 5.81 2.15
N ALA A 102 -35.97 4.81 2.84
CA ALA A 102 -36.73 3.81 3.58
C ALA A 102 -37.56 4.45 4.71
N MET A 103 -36.96 5.33 5.52
CA MET A 103 -37.66 6.06 6.58
C MET A 103 -38.77 6.93 5.99
N ARG A 104 -38.56 7.62 4.86
CA ARG A 104 -39.63 8.36 4.18
C ARG A 104 -40.78 7.46 3.73
N ASN A 105 -40.48 6.28 3.17
CA ASN A 105 -41.50 5.34 2.74
C ASN A 105 -42.26 4.72 3.93
N THR A 106 -41.54 4.36 5.00
CA THR A 106 -42.14 3.89 6.26
C THR A 106 -42.96 4.99 6.92
N THR A 107 -42.48 6.24 6.95
CA THR A 107 -43.25 7.39 7.47
C THR A 107 -44.47 7.68 6.60
N LYS A 108 -44.41 7.50 5.28
CA LYS A 108 -45.60 7.59 4.41
C LYS A 108 -46.61 6.48 4.71
N ALA A 109 -46.15 5.24 4.86
CA ALA A 109 -46.98 4.10 5.23
C ALA A 109 -47.59 4.28 6.64
N MET A 110 -46.76 4.76 7.59
CA MET A 110 -47.20 5.17 8.92
C MET A 110 -48.18 6.33 8.82
N MET A 111 -47.97 7.39 8.03
CA MET A 111 -48.93 8.48 7.85
C MET A 111 -50.28 7.99 7.30
N SER A 112 -50.26 7.08 6.32
CA SER A 112 -51.48 6.43 5.83
C SER A 112 -52.17 5.57 6.91
N MET A 113 -51.40 5.05 7.87
CA MET A 113 -51.89 4.32 9.05
C MET A 113 -52.22 5.25 10.25
N ASN A 114 -51.63 6.46 10.31
CA ASN A 114 -51.64 7.46 11.39
C ASN A 114 -52.72 8.53 11.16
N LYS A 115 -53.53 8.40 10.12
CA LYS A 115 -54.91 8.92 10.26
C LYS A 115 -55.65 8.29 11.45
N ALA A 116 -55.11 7.20 12.04
CA ALA A 116 -55.61 6.58 13.27
C ALA A 116 -54.69 6.67 14.52
N VAL A 117 -53.37 6.95 14.47
CA VAL A 117 -52.49 6.91 15.68
C VAL A 117 -51.21 7.79 15.60
N ASN A 118 -51.23 8.98 16.22
CA ASN A 118 -50.13 9.86 16.72
C ASN A 118 -48.90 10.22 15.84
N ALA A 119 -48.90 11.42 15.26
CA ALA A 119 -47.84 12.05 14.45
C ALA A 119 -46.62 12.74 15.15
N PRO A 120 -46.64 13.18 16.43
CA PRO A 120 -45.56 14.04 16.98
C PRO A 120 -44.19 13.39 17.26
N ALA A 121 -44.12 12.08 17.48
CA ALA A 121 -42.86 11.41 17.84
C ALA A 121 -41.89 11.26 16.66
N ILE A 122 -42.43 11.11 15.44
CA ILE A 122 -41.64 10.87 14.22
C ILE A 122 -40.97 12.16 13.73
N SER A 123 -41.63 13.32 13.84
CA SER A 123 -41.04 14.61 13.48
C SER A 123 -39.85 14.97 14.39
N LYS A 124 -39.94 14.65 15.68
CA LYS A 124 -38.85 14.85 16.64
C LYS A 124 -37.63 13.97 16.32
N MET A 125 -37.86 12.71 15.93
CA MET A 125 -36.79 11.79 15.55
C MET A 125 -36.04 12.23 14.28
N MET A 126 -36.74 12.82 13.30
CA MET A 126 -36.06 13.39 12.12
C MET A 126 -35.22 14.63 12.46
N ALA A 127 -35.72 15.51 13.33
CA ALA A 127 -34.98 16.70 13.74
C ALA A 127 -33.73 16.37 14.59
N GLU A 128 -33.80 15.35 15.44
CA GLU A 128 -32.65 14.87 16.21
C GLU A 128 -31.59 14.21 15.31
N PHE A 129 -32.01 13.46 14.28
CA PHE A 129 -31.10 12.86 13.30
C PHE A 129 -30.33 13.93 12.50
N GLU A 130 -31.00 14.98 12.03
CA GLU A 130 -30.34 16.10 11.32
C GLU A 130 -29.30 16.80 12.19
N ARG A 131 -29.62 17.00 13.48
CA ARG A 131 -28.70 17.63 14.45
C ARG A 131 -27.48 16.77 14.74
N GLU A 132 -27.65 15.46 14.86
CA GLU A 132 -26.54 14.54 15.15
C GLU A 132 -25.64 14.32 13.93
N ASN A 133 -26.21 14.31 12.71
CA ASN A 133 -25.44 14.20 11.48
C ASN A 133 -24.52 15.42 11.26
N LEU A 134 -25.02 16.64 11.51
CA LEU A 134 -24.21 17.87 11.44
C LEU A 134 -23.07 17.89 12.47
N LYS A 135 -23.32 17.33 13.66
CA LYS A 135 -22.30 17.26 14.73
C LYS A 135 -21.15 16.32 14.36
N SER A 136 -21.42 15.24 13.63
CA SER A 136 -20.41 14.30 13.15
C SER A 136 -19.57 14.89 12.01
N GLU A 137 -20.17 15.70 11.12
CA GLU A 137 -19.46 16.34 10.02
C GLU A 137 -18.49 17.43 10.52
N MET A 138 -18.92 18.29 11.45
CA MET A 138 -18.08 19.33 12.04
C MET A 138 -16.85 18.77 12.79
N MET A 139 -16.99 17.61 13.43
CA MET A 139 -15.89 16.99 14.17
C MET A 139 -14.83 16.36 13.25
N GLN A 140 -15.20 15.99 12.01
CA GLN A 140 -14.26 15.47 11.02
C GLN A 140 -13.45 16.58 10.31
N GLU A 141 -14.00 17.79 10.21
CA GLU A 141 -13.36 18.95 9.58
C GLU A 141 -12.27 19.55 10.49
N ILE A 142 -12.59 19.78 11.77
CA ILE A 142 -11.66 20.35 12.77
C ILE A 142 -10.43 19.44 13.02
N MET A 143 -10.59 18.12 12.90
CA MET A 143 -9.48 17.18 13.12
C MET A 143 -8.55 17.07 11.90
N GLY A 144 -9.01 17.45 10.71
CA GLY A 144 -8.22 17.38 9.47
C GLY A 144 -7.26 18.54 9.30
N GLU A 145 -7.68 19.76 9.64
CA GLU A 145 -6.86 20.98 9.45
C GLU A 145 -5.79 21.16 10.53
N MET A 146 -6.00 20.68 11.77
CA MET A 146 -5.00 20.83 12.85
C MET A 146 -3.79 19.89 12.73
N LEU A 147 -3.82 18.90 11.82
CA LEU A 147 -2.72 17.95 11.62
C LEU A 147 -1.84 18.29 10.40
N ASP A 148 -2.34 19.07 9.44
CA ASP A 148 -1.67 19.39 8.18
C ASP A 148 -0.72 20.62 8.30
N ASP A 149 -0.94 21.47 9.31
CA ASP A 149 -0.20 22.74 9.52
C ASP A 149 1.13 22.56 10.31
N ALA A 150 1.59 21.33 10.53
CA ALA A 150 2.74 21.00 11.36
C ALA A 150 3.95 20.40 10.60
N MET A 151 3.93 20.35 9.27
CA MET A 151 4.98 19.68 8.47
C MET A 151 5.51 20.48 7.27
N GLU A 152 5.46 21.82 7.32
CA GLU A 152 6.14 22.64 6.30
C GLU A 152 7.53 23.06 6.81
N GLU A 153 8.57 22.30 6.44
CA GLU A 153 9.97 22.66 6.71
C GLU A 153 10.65 23.15 5.41
N PRO A 154 11.26 24.35 5.40
CA PRO A 154 12.04 24.85 4.27
C PRO A 154 13.49 24.35 4.34
N GLY A 155 13.96 23.68 3.28
CA GLY A 155 15.29 23.07 3.22
C GLY A 155 16.44 24.05 2.99
N ASP A 156 17.51 23.85 3.75
CA ASP A 156 18.76 24.62 3.75
C ASP A 156 19.83 24.03 2.79
N GLU A 157 20.81 24.83 2.36
CA GLU A 157 21.79 24.39 1.34
C GLU A 157 22.78 23.32 1.86
N GLU A 158 23.09 23.32 3.16
CA GLU A 158 23.94 22.30 3.82
C GLU A 158 23.31 20.89 3.77
N GLU A 159 21.98 20.82 3.81
CA GLU A 159 21.23 19.56 3.69
C GLU A 159 21.49 18.90 2.33
N THR A 160 21.76 19.68 1.29
CA THR A 160 21.92 19.14 -0.06
C THR A 160 23.16 18.28 -0.22
N GLU A 161 24.25 18.56 0.51
CA GLU A 161 25.46 17.74 0.48
C GLU A 161 25.29 16.48 1.33
N GLN A 162 24.58 16.59 2.46
CA GLN A 162 24.19 15.46 3.29
C GLN A 162 23.28 14.49 2.53
N ILE A 163 22.30 15.01 1.78
CA ILE A 163 21.41 14.23 0.92
C ILE A 163 22.20 13.43 -0.12
N VAL A 164 23.18 14.04 -0.77
CA VAL A 164 24.00 13.34 -1.77
C VAL A 164 24.81 12.21 -1.12
N ALA A 165 25.45 12.48 0.03
CA ALA A 165 26.18 11.45 0.77
C ALA A 165 25.26 10.28 1.17
N GLN A 166 24.08 10.58 1.74
CA GLN A 166 23.09 9.59 2.12
C GLN A 166 22.60 8.75 0.93
N VAL A 167 22.31 9.38 -0.21
CA VAL A 167 21.89 8.67 -1.43
C VAL A 167 23.00 7.77 -1.95
N LEU A 168 24.26 8.23 -1.95
CA LEU A 168 25.40 7.42 -2.40
C LEU A 168 25.65 6.20 -1.50
N ASP A 169 25.50 6.38 -0.19
CA ASP A 169 25.60 5.30 0.80
C ASP A 169 24.47 4.28 0.62
N GLU A 170 23.22 4.73 0.46
CA GLU A 170 22.06 3.86 0.24
C GLU A 170 22.19 3.04 -1.06
N ILE A 171 22.78 3.64 -2.08
CA ILE A 171 23.01 3.02 -3.39
C ILE A 171 24.18 2.01 -3.35
N GLY A 172 25.02 2.06 -2.30
CA GLY A 172 26.14 1.15 -2.07
C GLY A 172 27.39 1.49 -2.87
N ILE A 173 27.61 2.76 -3.23
CA ILE A 173 28.84 3.20 -3.90
C ILE A 173 29.80 3.70 -2.83
N SER A 174 30.35 2.77 -2.06
CA SER A 174 31.53 3.07 -1.27
C SER A 174 32.66 3.32 -2.27
N PHE A 175 33.17 4.55 -2.35
CA PHE A 175 34.28 4.99 -3.24
C PHE A 175 35.61 4.21 -3.06
N ASN A 176 35.62 3.10 -2.32
CA ASN A 176 36.80 2.40 -1.81
C ASN A 176 36.93 0.91 -2.20
N GLU A 177 36.07 0.35 -3.06
CA GLU A 177 36.07 -1.10 -3.31
C GLU A 177 36.55 -1.57 -4.71
N GLU A 178 37.33 -0.76 -5.42
CA GLU A 178 38.05 -1.21 -6.64
C GLU A 178 39.53 -0.81 -6.60
N LEU A 179 40.30 -1.44 -5.71
CA LEU A 179 41.71 -1.73 -5.96
C LEU A 179 41.97 -3.22 -5.65
N PRO A 180 41.83 -4.13 -6.64
CA PRO A 180 42.41 -5.45 -6.53
C PRO A 180 43.94 -5.29 -6.58
N VAL A 181 44.58 -5.32 -5.41
CA VAL A 181 46.02 -5.52 -5.31
C VAL A 181 46.31 -6.89 -5.94
N GLY A 182 46.98 -6.87 -7.09
CA GLY A 182 47.35 -8.07 -7.84
C GLY A 182 48.22 -9.04 -7.04
N PRO A 183 48.35 -10.30 -7.51
CA PRO A 183 48.81 -11.42 -6.71
C PRO A 183 50.32 -11.35 -6.47
N ALA A 184 50.73 -11.16 -5.21
CA ALA A 184 52.11 -11.38 -4.79
C ALA A 184 52.35 -12.89 -4.61
N LEU A 185 52.82 -13.52 -5.68
CA LEU A 185 53.40 -14.86 -5.66
C LEU A 185 54.89 -14.74 -5.26
N GLY A 186 55.33 -15.42 -4.21
CA GLY A 186 56.73 -15.87 -4.10
C GLY A 186 57.42 -15.86 -2.73
N ALA A 187 57.65 -17.09 -2.21
CA ALA A 187 58.80 -17.55 -1.40
C ALA A 187 58.99 -17.01 0.04
N GLY A 188 59.28 -17.80 1.09
CA GLY A 188 59.58 -19.22 1.26
C GLY A 188 60.16 -19.49 2.68
N THR A 189 60.14 -20.77 3.11
CA THR A 189 61.12 -21.41 4.04
C THR A 189 60.96 -21.17 5.58
N GLN A 190 60.40 -22.13 6.34
CA GLN A 190 61.04 -23.07 7.35
C GLN A 190 61.54 -22.41 8.67
N VAL A 191 61.56 -22.96 9.92
CA VAL A 191 61.49 -24.31 10.52
C VAL A 191 61.43 -24.24 12.09
N SER A 192 60.93 -25.31 12.76
CA SER A 192 61.14 -25.80 14.17
C SER A 192 60.64 -24.96 15.38
N SER A 193 60.24 -25.49 16.56
CA SER A 193 60.47 -26.76 17.30
C SER A 193 59.40 -26.99 18.41
N GLY A 194 59.03 -28.25 18.71
CA GLY A 194 58.23 -28.66 19.89
C GLY A 194 59.00 -28.65 21.23
N PRO A 195 58.41 -29.13 22.37
CA PRO A 195 58.15 -30.57 22.56
C PRO A 195 56.85 -30.99 23.29
N GLN A 196 56.58 -32.30 23.18
CA GLN A 196 55.45 -33.15 23.61
C GLN A 196 55.23 -33.33 25.13
N LYS A 197 54.01 -33.75 25.53
CA LYS A 197 53.73 -35.02 26.26
C LYS A 197 52.32 -35.60 25.92
N VAL A 198 52.25 -36.74 25.19
CA VAL A 198 51.90 -38.14 25.61
C VAL A 198 50.41 -38.34 25.99
N ALA A 199 49.55 -38.84 25.07
CA ALA A 199 49.12 -40.24 24.82
C ALA A 199 48.13 -40.80 25.88
N THR A 200 47.07 -41.56 25.58
CA THR A 200 47.01 -42.73 24.68
C THR A 200 45.54 -43.19 24.44
N SER A 201 45.27 -43.68 23.21
CA SER A 201 44.53 -44.92 22.85
C SER A 201 43.02 -45.05 23.19
N ILE A 202 42.11 -45.68 22.42
CA ILE A 202 42.11 -46.74 21.38
C ILE A 202 40.73 -46.60 20.69
N GLY A 203 40.63 -46.54 19.35
CA GLY A 203 40.32 -47.66 18.45
C GLY A 203 38.84 -47.60 18.00
N ALA A 204 38.49 -47.21 16.76
CA ALA A 204 38.69 -47.86 15.46
C ALA A 204 37.57 -48.87 15.10
N SER A 205 36.62 -48.45 14.26
CA SER A 205 36.16 -49.09 13.01
C SER A 205 34.93 -48.30 12.51
N GLY A 206 34.81 -47.81 11.29
CA GLY A 206 35.50 -48.13 10.05
C GLY A 206 34.48 -48.55 8.99
N GLY A 207 34.06 -47.60 8.14
CA GLY A 207 33.56 -47.78 6.76
C GLY A 207 32.18 -48.43 6.57
N GLY A 208 31.39 -48.14 5.54
CA GLY A 208 31.57 -47.29 4.36
C GLY A 208 30.67 -47.82 3.21
N SER A 209 30.29 -46.93 2.29
CA SER A 209 29.62 -47.20 0.99
C SER A 209 28.14 -47.64 1.06
N GLY A 210 27.18 -47.18 0.25
CA GLY A 210 27.19 -46.39 -0.98
C GLY A 210 26.08 -46.92 -1.91
N GLY A 211 25.20 -46.04 -2.38
CA GLY A 211 24.56 -46.13 -3.71
C GLY A 211 23.32 -47.01 -3.96
N THR A 212 22.29 -46.32 -4.46
CA THR A 212 21.45 -46.63 -5.65
C THR A 212 20.03 -47.20 -5.52
N SER A 213 19.11 -46.45 -6.14
CA SER A 213 17.95 -46.85 -6.96
C SER A 213 16.61 -47.22 -6.32
N GLY A 214 15.54 -46.69 -6.93
CA GLY A 214 14.22 -47.35 -6.96
C GLY A 214 13.06 -46.47 -6.50
N GLY A 215 12.44 -45.72 -7.42
CA GLY A 215 11.16 -45.07 -7.19
C GLY A 215 9.96 -45.96 -7.48
N SER A 216 8.79 -45.62 -6.92
CA SER A 216 7.47 -45.64 -7.59
C SER A 216 6.31 -45.35 -6.63
N ASN A 217 5.54 -44.31 -6.97
CA ASN A 217 4.07 -44.28 -7.09
C ASN A 217 3.15 -44.46 -5.84
N THR A 218 2.52 -43.36 -5.45
CA THR A 218 1.14 -43.24 -4.89
C THR A 218 0.69 -41.79 -5.18
N GLY A 219 -0.18 -41.50 -6.16
CA GLY A 219 -1.66 -41.53 -6.06
C GLY A 219 -2.15 -40.43 -5.09
N GLY A 220 -2.98 -39.44 -5.40
CA GLY A 220 -3.94 -39.15 -6.46
C GLY A 220 -5.09 -38.32 -5.84
N GLY A 221 -5.63 -37.31 -6.56
CA GLY A 221 -6.85 -36.56 -6.21
C GLY A 221 -6.61 -35.37 -5.25
N GLY A 222 -6.94 -34.12 -5.59
CA GLY A 222 -8.21 -33.66 -6.15
C GLY A 222 -9.15 -33.29 -5.00
N GLY A 223 -9.06 -32.05 -4.51
CA GLY A 223 -9.82 -31.58 -3.36
C GLY A 223 -10.05 -30.08 -3.42
N GLY A 224 -10.68 -29.65 -4.51
CA GLY A 224 -11.39 -28.38 -4.52
C GLY A 224 -12.69 -28.54 -3.74
N ASP A 225 -13.03 -27.49 -2.99
CA ASP A 225 -14.41 -27.04 -2.86
C ASP A 225 -15.36 -27.74 -1.87
N SER A 226 -14.86 -28.08 -0.68
CA SER A 226 -15.72 -28.49 0.44
C SER A 226 -16.65 -27.38 0.97
N THR A 227 -16.52 -26.13 0.47
CA THR A 227 -17.33 -24.99 0.92
C THR A 227 -18.56 -24.74 0.07
N LEU A 228 -18.57 -25.14 -1.22
CA LEU A 228 -19.74 -25.01 -2.08
C LEU A 228 -20.76 -26.14 -1.85
N ASP A 229 -20.31 -27.38 -1.61
CA ASP A 229 -21.19 -28.51 -1.30
C ASP A 229 -22.01 -28.28 -0.01
N ASP A 230 -21.40 -27.68 1.01
CA ASP A 230 -22.06 -27.30 2.27
C ASP A 230 -23.10 -26.17 2.07
N LEU A 231 -22.89 -25.29 1.08
CA LEU A 231 -23.83 -24.21 0.74
C LEU A 231 -25.02 -24.75 -0.07
N GLU A 232 -24.79 -25.69 -0.98
CA GLU A 232 -25.85 -26.34 -1.76
C GLU A 232 -26.76 -27.21 -0.88
N ALA A 233 -26.20 -27.93 0.09
CA ALA A 233 -26.96 -28.69 1.08
C ALA A 233 -27.86 -27.79 1.93
N ARG A 234 -27.38 -26.60 2.32
CA ARG A 234 -28.18 -25.60 3.06
C ARG A 234 -29.29 -24.98 2.20
N LEU A 235 -29.07 -24.81 0.90
CA LEU A 235 -30.06 -24.24 -0.01
C LEU A 235 -31.23 -25.21 -0.27
N ASN A 236 -30.93 -26.51 -0.39
CA ASN A 236 -31.98 -27.53 -0.53
C ASN A 236 -32.85 -27.71 0.72
N ASN A 237 -32.33 -27.39 1.91
CA ASN A 237 -33.10 -27.47 3.16
C ASN A 237 -34.03 -26.25 3.39
N LEU A 238 -33.92 -25.21 2.56
CA LEU A 238 -34.79 -24.03 2.57
C LEU A 238 -35.94 -24.08 1.55
N ASN A 239 -35.88 -25.03 0.61
CA ASN A 239 -36.89 -25.23 -0.44
C ASN A 239 -37.84 -26.42 -0.17
N LYS A 240 -38.04 -26.78 1.10
CA LYS A 240 -38.96 -27.84 1.51
C LYS A 240 -39.90 -27.39 2.61
#